data_AF-A0A2D5TX48-F1
#
_entry.id   AF-A0A2D5TX48-F1
#
_cell.length_a   1.000
_cell.length_b   1.000
_cell.length_c   1.000
_cell.angle_alpha   90.00
_cell.angle_beta   90.00
_cell.angle_gamma   90.00
#
_symmetry.space_group_name_H-M   'P 1'
#
loop_
_entity.id
_entity.type
_entity.pdbx_description
1 polymer ?
#
loop_
_entity_poly.entity_id
_entity_poly.type
_entity_poly.pdbx_seq_one_letter_code
_entity_poly.pdbx_strand_id
1 'polypeptide(L)'
;MNYVPLLKWWLVVCATVGSASIGTYFFGLHELLYDADATKISFLIIVIFSITSLWVGEATSGLLYKDLLATKDLTTGWFIAESLMALGMIGTVVGFLLMLGTAFGNIDVNNTESLQLALSQMAMGMSTALYTTLLGLICSLLLKVQLVNYESYQ
;
A
#
# COMPACT_ATOMS: atom_id res chain seq x y z
N MET A 1 31.42 -2.67 -15.10
CA MET A 1 30.34 -2.29 -14.17
C MET A 1 29.02 -2.23 -14.93
N ASN A 2 28.06 -3.10 -14.60
CA ASN A 2 26.72 -3.06 -15.21
C ASN A 2 25.83 -2.13 -14.37
N TYR A 3 25.59 -0.90 -14.85
CA TYR A 3 24.73 0.10 -14.18
C TYR A 3 23.23 -0.12 -14.43
N VAL A 4 22.90 -1.05 -15.33
CA VAL A 4 21.52 -1.36 -15.78
C VAL A 4 20.55 -1.71 -14.64
N PRO A 5 20.86 -2.60 -13.67
CA PRO A 5 19.91 -2.93 -12.60
C PRO A 5 19.56 -1.72 -11.72
N LEU A 6 20.55 -0.88 -11.41
CA LEU A 6 20.35 0.34 -10.63
C LEU A 6 19.48 1.36 -11.36
N LEU A 7 19.73 1.57 -12.67
CA LEU A 7 18.92 2.47 -13.48
C LEU A 7 17.46 2.02 -13.56
N LYS A 8 17.22 0.71 -13.73
CA LYS A 8 15.86 0.14 -13.75
C LYS A 8 15.15 0.33 -12.41
N TRP A 9 15.82 0.07 -11.29
CA TRP A 9 15.26 0.31 -9.97
C TRP A 9 14.93 1.79 -9.74
N TRP A 10 15.86 2.69 -10.09
CA TRP A 10 15.67 4.13 -9.96
C TRP A 10 14.49 4.64 -10.78
N LEU A 11 14.33 4.14 -12.01
CA LEU A 11 13.19 4.46 -12.88
C LEU A 11 11.86 4.08 -12.21
N VAL A 12 11.77 2.87 -11.64
CA VAL A 12 10.58 2.41 -10.91
C VAL A 12 10.29 3.35 -9.73
N VAL A 13 11.30 3.73 -8.94
CA VAL A 13 11.12 4.67 -7.83
C VAL A 13 10.60 6.03 -8.32
N CYS A 14 11.21 6.61 -9.35
CA CYS A 14 10.74 7.88 -9.91
C CYS A 14 9.29 7.80 -10.41
N ALA A 15 8.92 6.71 -11.07
CA ALA A 15 7.55 6.49 -11.53
C ALA A 15 6.56 6.41 -10.36
N THR A 16 6.92 5.71 -9.27
CA THR A 16 6.07 5.60 -8.08
C THR A 16 5.93 6.91 -7.31
N VAL A 17 7.01 7.68 -7.18
CA VAL A 17 6.96 8.99 -6.52
C VAL A 17 6.18 9.98 -7.38
N GLY A 18 6.35 9.93 -8.71
CA GLY A 18 5.58 10.75 -9.65
C GLY A 18 4.08 10.47 -9.57
N SER A 19 3.67 9.20 -9.60
CA SER A 19 2.26 8.83 -9.48
C SER A 19 1.67 9.22 -8.12
N ALA A 20 2.42 9.03 -7.02
CA ALA A 20 2.00 9.46 -5.69
C ALA A 20 1.81 10.99 -5.62
N SER A 21 2.75 11.75 -6.17
CA SER A 21 2.72 13.22 -6.16
C SER A 21 1.55 13.78 -6.96
N ILE A 22 1.30 13.22 -8.15
CA ILE A 22 0.13 13.56 -8.98
C ILE A 22 -1.16 13.21 -8.24
N GLY A 23 -1.23 12.03 -7.62
CA GLY A 23 -2.37 11.61 -6.82
C GLY A 23 -2.69 12.56 -5.68
N THR A 24 -1.66 13.02 -4.94
CA THR A 24 -1.86 13.98 -3.85
C THR A 24 -2.29 15.36 -4.34
N TYR A 25 -1.76 15.85 -5.46
CA TYR A 25 -2.02 17.21 -5.95
C TYR A 25 -3.38 17.35 -6.67
N PHE A 26 -3.76 16.36 -7.49
CA PHE A 26 -4.99 16.43 -8.28
C PHE A 26 -6.21 15.83 -7.57
N PHE A 27 -6.03 14.75 -6.80
CA PHE A 27 -7.14 14.01 -6.19
C PHE A 27 -7.27 14.25 -4.69
N GLY A 28 -6.38 15.03 -4.07
CA GLY A 28 -6.37 15.21 -2.62
C GLY A 28 -6.23 13.89 -1.87
N LEU A 29 -5.53 12.90 -2.46
CA LEU A 29 -5.48 11.52 -1.97
C LEU A 29 -5.09 11.42 -0.49
N HIS A 30 -4.28 12.35 0.01
CA HIS A 30 -3.87 12.41 1.40
C HIS A 30 -5.02 12.75 2.36
N GLU A 31 -5.85 13.74 2.02
CA GLU A 31 -7.05 14.10 2.79
C GLU A 31 -8.10 13.00 2.67
N LEU A 32 -8.29 12.46 1.47
CA LEU A 32 -9.18 11.32 1.25
C LEU A 32 -8.78 10.13 2.13
N LEU A 33 -7.51 9.72 2.12
CA LEU A 33 -7.01 8.61 2.97
C LEU A 33 -7.06 8.95 4.46
N TYR A 34 -6.83 10.21 4.84
CA TYR A 34 -6.86 10.62 6.23
C TYR A 34 -8.27 10.61 6.80
N ASP A 35 -9.25 11.16 6.08
CA ASP A 35 -10.64 11.20 6.55
C ASP A 35 -11.33 9.84 6.40
N ALA A 36 -10.93 9.04 5.40
CA ALA A 36 -11.50 7.73 5.12
C ALA A 36 -11.03 6.61 6.05
N ASP A 37 -9.74 6.64 6.46
CA ASP A 37 -9.13 5.53 7.18
C ASP A 37 -9.13 5.77 8.69
N ALA A 38 -10.20 5.30 9.35
CA ALA A 38 -10.32 5.32 10.80
C ALA A 38 -9.19 4.54 11.50
N THR A 39 -8.61 3.53 10.83
CA THR A 39 -7.55 2.66 11.37
C THR A 39 -6.14 3.12 11.03
N LYS A 40 -6.01 4.03 10.06
CA LYS A 40 -4.74 4.54 9.51
C LYS A 40 -3.81 3.43 8.97
N ILE A 41 -4.36 2.25 8.62
CA ILE A 41 -3.60 1.12 8.06
C ILE A 41 -2.93 1.50 6.74
N SER A 42 -3.57 2.36 5.95
CA SER A 42 -3.02 2.86 4.68
C SER A 42 -1.68 3.59 4.86
N PHE A 43 -1.54 4.38 5.91
CA PHE A 43 -0.28 5.07 6.21
C PHE A 43 0.82 4.09 6.60
N LEU A 44 0.46 3.03 7.33
CA LEU A 44 1.38 1.97 7.70
C LEU A 44 1.87 1.19 6.46
N ILE A 45 0.99 0.91 5.50
CA ILE A 45 1.36 0.30 4.19
C ILE A 45 2.39 1.18 3.47
N ILE A 46 2.16 2.50 3.38
CA ILE A 46 3.07 3.44 2.71
C ILE A 46 4.44 3.45 3.40
N VAL A 47 4.48 3.53 4.73
CA VAL A 47 5.74 3.57 5.49
C VAL A 47 6.54 2.28 5.29
N ILE A 48 5.91 1.11 5.41
CA ILE A 48 6.58 -0.18 5.19
C ILE A 48 7.09 -0.29 3.75
N PHE A 49 6.28 0.14 2.78
CA PHE A 49 6.67 0.16 1.37
C PHE A 49 7.89 1.05 1.13
N SER A 50 7.90 2.28 1.66
CA SER A 50 9.03 3.21 1.50
C SER A 50 10.32 2.67 2.11
N ILE A 51 10.27 2.14 3.33
CA ILE A 51 11.45 1.57 4.01
C ILE A 51 12.00 0.37 3.20
N THR A 52 11.12 -0.52 2.79
CA THR A 52 11.52 -1.74 2.07
C THR A 52 12.03 -1.43 0.66
N SER A 53 11.42 -0.47 -0.03
CA SER A 53 11.90 0.04 -1.33
C SER A 53 13.32 0.61 -1.21
N LEU A 54 13.60 1.44 -0.19
CA LEU A 54 14.95 1.96 0.08
C LEU A 54 15.95 0.84 0.36
N TRP A 55 15.56 -0.16 1.15
CA TRP A 55 16.42 -1.32 1.45
C TRP A 55 16.76 -2.15 0.20
N VAL A 56 15.80 -2.36 -0.70
CA VAL A 56 16.04 -3.01 -2.01
C VAL A 56 16.94 -2.15 -2.89
N GLY A 57 16.82 -0.81 -2.82
CA GLY A 57 17.70 0.13 -3.52
C GLY A 57 19.14 0.06 -3.07
N GLU A 58 19.39 0.00 -1.76
CA GLU A 58 20.73 -0.20 -1.21
C GLU A 58 21.32 -1.54 -1.64
N ALA A 59 20.52 -2.62 -1.59
CA ALA A 59 20.94 -3.94 -2.06
C ALA A 59 21.30 -3.92 -3.56
N THR A 60 20.48 -3.27 -4.39
CA THR A 60 20.70 -3.12 -5.84
C THR A 60 21.93 -2.26 -6.14
N SER A 61 22.18 -1.22 -5.36
CA SER A 61 23.39 -0.38 -5.47
C SER A 61 24.64 -1.14 -5.04
N GLY A 62 24.52 -2.07 -4.08
CA GLY A 62 25.59 -2.95 -3.65
C GLY A 62 26.12 -3.86 -4.78
N LEU A 63 25.25 -4.31 -5.69
CA LEU A 63 25.61 -5.08 -6.89
C LEU A 63 26.55 -4.30 -7.84
N LEU A 64 26.53 -2.97 -7.78
CA LEU A 64 27.37 -2.12 -8.62
C LEU A 64 28.80 -1.97 -8.08
N TYR A 65 28.96 -1.96 -6.76
CA TYR A 65 30.22 -1.58 -6.09
C TYR A 65 31.03 -2.78 -5.59
N LYS A 66 30.42 -3.95 -5.32
CA LYS A 66 31.12 -5.11 -4.76
C LYS A 66 31.00 -6.36 -5.65
N ASP A 67 32.15 -6.92 -5.97
CA ASP A 67 32.33 -8.20 -6.65
C ASP A 67 31.71 -9.35 -5.82
N LEU A 68 30.66 -9.95 -6.36
CA LEU A 68 30.20 -11.35 -6.28
C LEU A 68 30.00 -12.15 -4.97
N LEU A 69 30.24 -11.67 -3.74
CA LEU A 69 30.17 -12.56 -2.55
C LEU A 69 29.31 -12.13 -1.35
N ALA A 70 28.44 -11.13 -1.50
CA ALA A 70 27.42 -10.84 -0.50
C ALA A 70 26.10 -10.50 -1.19
N THR A 71 25.56 -11.45 -1.95
CA THR A 71 24.16 -11.41 -2.35
C THR A 71 23.31 -11.38 -1.09
N LYS A 72 22.69 -10.23 -0.81
CA LYS A 72 21.75 -10.11 0.28
C LYS A 72 20.54 -10.94 -0.13
N ASP A 73 20.21 -11.95 0.65
CA ASP A 73 19.00 -12.71 0.40
C ASP A 73 17.78 -11.80 0.64
N LEU A 74 17.09 -11.44 -0.44
CA LEU A 74 15.90 -10.60 -0.41
C LEU A 74 14.60 -11.44 -0.26
N THR A 75 14.70 -12.71 0.14
CA THR A 75 13.53 -13.53 0.57
C THR A 75 12.64 -12.81 1.56
N THR A 76 13.23 -12.01 2.47
CA THR A 76 12.46 -11.17 3.41
C THR A 76 11.65 -10.09 2.68
N GLY A 77 12.17 -9.54 1.58
CA GLY A 77 11.44 -8.59 0.74
C GLY A 77 10.20 -9.20 0.12
N TRP A 78 10.27 -10.44 -0.36
CA TRP A 78 9.12 -11.17 -0.89
C TRP A 78 8.04 -11.39 0.18
N PHE A 79 8.47 -11.75 1.40
CA PHE A 79 7.56 -11.89 2.53
C PHE A 79 6.88 -10.56 2.88
N ILE A 80 7.61 -9.45 2.85
CA ILE A 80 7.04 -8.11 3.08
C ILE A 80 6.02 -7.77 1.98
N ALA A 81 6.32 -8.07 0.71
CA ALA A 81 5.37 -7.83 -0.38
C ALA A 81 4.04 -8.59 -0.17
N GLU A 82 4.11 -9.85 0.26
CA GLU A 82 2.92 -10.65 0.55
C GLU A 82 2.18 -10.13 1.80
N SER A 83 2.93 -9.66 2.79
CA SER A 83 2.38 -9.04 4.00
C SER A 83 1.63 -7.74 3.68
N LEU A 84 2.14 -6.90 2.76
CA LEU A 84 1.46 -5.67 2.33
C LEU A 84 0.13 -5.97 1.64
N MET A 85 0.08 -7.02 0.82
CA MET A 85 -1.17 -7.49 0.20
C MET A 85 -2.16 -7.98 1.26
N ALA A 86 -1.70 -8.81 2.20
CA ALA A 86 -2.53 -9.31 3.30
C ALA A 86 -3.05 -8.17 4.18
N LEU A 87 -2.20 -7.19 4.48
CA LEU A 87 -2.54 -6.02 5.29
C LEU A 87 -3.61 -5.15 4.61
N GLY A 88 -3.54 -4.99 3.28
CA GLY A 88 -4.59 -4.33 2.50
C GLY A 88 -5.95 -5.02 2.69
N MET A 89 -5.99 -6.36 2.52
CA MET A 89 -7.20 -7.14 2.73
C MET A 89 -7.72 -7.08 4.18
N ILE A 90 -6.81 -7.12 5.18
CA ILE A 90 -7.17 -6.92 6.59
C ILE A 90 -7.81 -5.55 6.80
N GLY A 91 -7.26 -4.51 6.16
CA GLY A 91 -7.83 -3.16 6.17
C GLY A 91 -9.29 -3.14 5.74
N THR A 92 -9.65 -3.86 4.67
CA THR A 92 -11.07 -3.96 4.26
C THR A 92 -11.95 -4.65 5.29
N VAL A 93 -11.47 -5.75 5.87
CA VAL A 93 -12.24 -6.51 6.87
C VAL A 93 -12.49 -5.65 8.11
N VAL A 94 -11.46 -4.97 8.62
CA VAL A 94 -11.58 -4.09 9.78
C VAL A 94 -12.46 -2.88 9.49
N GLY A 95 -12.29 -2.23 8.34
CA GLY A 95 -13.14 -1.09 7.93
C GLY A 95 -14.62 -1.47 7.82
N PHE A 96 -14.90 -2.64 7.26
CA PHE A 96 -16.26 -3.17 7.18
C PHE A 96 -16.84 -3.50 8.57
N LEU A 97 -16.05 -4.12 9.46
CA LEU A 97 -16.48 -4.42 10.83
C LEU A 97 -16.80 -3.16 11.64
N LEU A 98 -15.97 -2.13 11.55
CA LEU A 98 -16.21 -0.86 12.24
C LEU A 98 -17.49 -0.18 11.74
N MET A 99 -17.70 -0.16 10.43
CA MET A 99 -18.88 0.43 9.82
C MET A 99 -20.17 -0.32 10.17
N LEU A 100 -20.17 -1.65 10.17
CA LEU A 100 -21.33 -2.42 10.65
C LEU A 100 -21.60 -2.16 12.15
N GLY A 101 -20.54 -2.07 12.96
CA GLY A 101 -20.68 -1.78 14.39
C GLY A 101 -21.30 -0.41 14.67
N THR A 102 -20.89 0.63 13.94
CA THR A 102 -21.43 1.99 14.12
C THR A 102 -22.79 2.18 13.45
N ALA A 103 -23.00 1.60 12.27
CA ALA A 103 -24.27 1.71 11.55
C ALA A 103 -25.41 1.05 12.33
N PHE A 104 -25.23 -0.15 12.88
CA PHE A 104 -26.30 -0.89 13.55
C PHE A 104 -26.41 -0.68 15.06
N GLY A 105 -25.46 0.03 15.69
CA GLY A 105 -25.44 0.24 17.14
C GLY A 105 -26.55 1.14 17.70
N ASN A 106 -27.23 1.95 16.87
CA ASN A 106 -28.19 2.98 17.31
C ASN A 106 -29.40 3.20 16.37
N ILE A 107 -29.74 2.24 15.50
CA ILE A 107 -30.87 2.41 14.56
C ILE A 107 -32.21 2.15 15.26
N ASP A 108 -33.12 3.14 15.21
CA ASP A 108 -34.55 2.92 15.44
C ASP A 108 -35.19 2.45 14.12
N VAL A 109 -35.42 1.14 14.02
CA VAL A 109 -35.97 0.49 12.81
C VAL A 109 -37.35 1.00 12.39
N ASN A 110 -38.02 1.78 13.24
CA ASN A 110 -39.30 2.41 12.91
C ASN A 110 -39.15 3.75 12.18
N ASN A 111 -37.95 4.33 12.16
CA ASN A 111 -37.65 5.60 11.49
C ASN A 111 -36.89 5.37 10.17
N THR A 112 -37.57 5.63 9.05
CA THR A 112 -37.01 5.48 7.70
C THR A 112 -35.81 6.40 7.43
N GLU A 113 -35.71 7.54 8.11
CA GLU A 113 -34.58 8.47 7.99
C GLU A 113 -33.30 7.90 8.62
N SER A 114 -33.43 7.20 9.75
CA SER A 114 -32.30 6.54 10.43
C SER A 114 -31.73 5.37 9.61
N LEU A 115 -32.61 4.61 8.95
CA LEU A 115 -32.22 3.54 8.02
C LEU A 115 -31.50 4.11 6.80
N GLN A 116 -31.99 5.22 6.24
CA GLN A 116 -31.35 5.86 5.10
C GLN A 116 -29.96 6.41 5.45
N LEU A 117 -29.79 7.00 6.64
CA LEU A 117 -28.50 7.46 7.14
C LEU A 117 -27.51 6.30 7.32
N ALA A 118 -27.96 5.20 7.92
CA ALA A 118 -27.14 4.00 8.10
C ALA A 118 -26.69 3.41 6.75
N LEU A 119 -27.60 3.29 5.78
CA LEU A 119 -27.27 2.83 4.43
C LEU A 119 -26.25 3.74 3.74
N SER A 120 -26.36 5.05 3.92
CA SER A 120 -25.39 6.02 3.40
C SER A 120 -24.01 5.87 4.05
N GLN A 121 -23.95 5.72 5.37
CA GLN A 121 -22.70 5.46 6.09
C GLN A 121 -22.06 4.14 5.69
N MET A 122 -22.88 3.12 5.38
CA MET A 122 -22.39 1.85 4.87
C MET A 122 -21.77 1.96 3.47
N ALA A 123 -22.42 2.69 2.57
CA ALA A 123 -21.88 2.93 1.24
C ALA A 123 -20.54 3.69 1.30
N MET A 124 -20.44 4.69 2.17
CA MET A 124 -19.21 5.44 2.40
C MET A 124 -18.10 4.54 2.96
N GLY A 125 -18.36 3.79 4.03
CA GLY A 125 -17.34 2.93 4.65
C GLY A 125 -16.87 1.78 3.76
N MET A 126 -17.68 1.34 2.79
CA MET A 126 -17.28 0.32 1.83
C MET A 126 -16.30 0.92 0.83
N SER A 127 -16.57 2.14 0.35
CA SER A 127 -15.67 2.87 -0.53
C SER A 127 -14.31 3.11 0.14
N THR A 128 -14.29 3.54 1.39
CA THR A 128 -13.04 3.80 2.14
C THR A 128 -12.20 2.53 2.35
N ALA A 129 -12.84 1.43 2.71
CA ALA A 129 -12.20 0.12 2.84
C ALA A 129 -11.52 -0.32 1.54
N LEU A 130 -12.18 -0.14 0.39
CA LEU A 130 -11.64 -0.53 -0.91
C LEU A 130 -10.35 0.23 -1.29
N TYR A 131 -10.21 1.51 -0.87
CA TYR A 131 -8.97 2.26 -1.09
C TYR A 131 -7.76 1.65 -0.38
N THR A 132 -7.92 1.19 0.87
CA THR A 132 -6.83 0.55 1.63
C THR A 132 -6.38 -0.76 0.96
N THR A 133 -7.33 -1.56 0.45
CA THR A 133 -7.00 -2.78 -0.31
C THR A 133 -6.28 -2.48 -1.61
N LEU A 134 -6.77 -1.49 -2.37
CA LEU A 134 -6.13 -1.08 -3.61
C LEU A 134 -4.68 -0.63 -3.36
N LEU A 135 -4.48 0.16 -2.31
CA LEU A 135 -3.15 0.63 -1.91
C LEU A 135 -2.22 -0.54 -1.54
N GLY A 136 -2.68 -1.49 -0.72
CA GLY A 136 -1.91 -2.69 -0.36
C GLY A 136 -1.51 -3.53 -1.57
N LEU A 137 -2.43 -3.72 -2.52
CA LEU A 137 -2.17 -4.44 -3.78
C LEU A 137 -1.16 -3.71 -4.67
N ILE A 138 -1.31 -2.39 -4.85
CA ILE A 138 -0.40 -1.59 -5.67
C ILE A 138 1.00 -1.59 -5.05
N CYS A 139 1.14 -1.33 -3.75
CA CYS A 139 2.42 -1.35 -3.06
C CYS A 139 3.08 -2.73 -3.12
N SER A 140 2.32 -3.82 -2.92
CA SER A 140 2.83 -5.20 -3.06
C SER A 140 3.38 -5.45 -4.46
N LEU A 141 2.61 -5.10 -5.50
CA LEU A 141 3.01 -5.31 -6.89
C LEU A 141 4.28 -4.54 -7.26
N LEU A 142 4.34 -3.26 -6.90
CA LEU A 142 5.51 -2.41 -7.13
C LEU A 142 6.76 -2.97 -6.47
N LEU A 143 6.62 -3.48 -5.24
CA LEU A 143 7.74 -4.07 -4.51
C LEU A 143 8.22 -5.39 -5.14
N LYS A 144 7.29 -6.24 -5.59
CA LYS A 144 7.63 -7.47 -6.35
C LYS A 144 8.38 -7.14 -7.64
N VAL A 145 8.00 -6.07 -8.36
CA VAL A 145 8.74 -5.62 -9.56
C VAL A 145 10.18 -5.23 -9.22
N GLN A 146 10.40 -4.54 -8.10
CA GLN A 146 11.75 -4.19 -7.65
C GLN A 146 12.58 -5.44 -7.29
N LEU A 147 11.97 -6.42 -6.62
CA LEU A 147 12.62 -7.69 -6.24
C LEU A 147 12.99 -8.54 -7.45
N VAL A 148 12.07 -8.73 -8.39
CA VAL A 148 12.34 -9.47 -9.65
C VAL A 148 13.47 -8.79 -10.44
N ASN A 149 13.50 -7.45 -10.46
CA ASN A 149 14.58 -6.72 -11.10
C ASN A 149 15.93 -6.93 -10.39
N TYR A 150 15.96 -7.18 -9.07
CA TYR A 150 17.20 -7.53 -8.38
C TYR A 150 17.65 -8.96 -8.72
N GLU A 151 16.74 -9.95 -8.60
CA GLU A 151 17.03 -11.36 -8.85
C GLU A 151 17.44 -11.64 -10.29
N SER A 152 16.93 -10.87 -11.26
CA SER A 152 17.30 -11.04 -12.67
C SER A 152 18.77 -10.75 -12.99
N TYR A 153 19.51 -10.11 -12.07
CA TYR A 153 20.94 -9.77 -12.24
C TYR A 153 21.85 -10.38 -11.17
N GLN A 154 21.28 -11.21 -10.28
CA GLN A 154 22.04 -12.08 -9.39
C GLN A 154 22.59 -13.27 -10.18
#